data_AF-A0A2N1MBF8-F1
#
_entry.id   AF-A0A2N1MBF8-F1
#
_cell.length_a   1.000
_cell.length_b   1.000
_cell.length_c   1.000
_cell.angle_alpha   90.00
_cell.angle_beta   90.00
_cell.angle_gamma   90.00
#
_symmetry.space_group_name_H-M   'P 1'
#
loop_
_entity.id
_entity.type
_entity.pdbx_description
1 polymer ?
#
loop_
_entity_poly.entity_id
_entity_poly.type
_entity_poly.pdbx_seq_one_letter_code
_entity_poly.pdbx_strand_id
1 'polypeptide(L)'
;MMLSLNCLILGQASERCFTENIGETYKNDSGVAIKFSKFTVSNFTEKLFRRGEVKDIFRNTGEMNLWKVDDKKVEEEENNLKEFTKSDIIEKLRGKEMVARFPLKRYFDVNQEMDIEGIHIFIVPTSTGPNWNVDSSIYKWIKQFTLNRGRDLLVKTYGKDFKFLQRDDTIDALWNGLTMLDKIAARFKNRNVSDKGLHPIPVLAGGPGVGKSRFLDEVERLLVQYANESDDDEIRDAFTNMTVINTTYGNGCPARDMDVTIGAEASLAIRILFEYFKPKHDFGDYDFSHFQSLCNNYSNISYFTLSTAIRVVYTDVIIQKNQEIKSNPLLVLVLGIDDLNQLHDNNPKAFRTLINGIGGVMCSSPANIYFIPILAGTIEGPLNQYKSGSTQSLLPLPLPKWRL
;
A
#
# COMPACT_ATOMS: atom_id res chain seq x y z
N MET A 1 -10.34 -16.94 -40.90
CA MET A 1 -9.86 -17.08 -39.51
C MET A 1 -8.85 -18.21 -39.50
N MET A 2 -7.66 -18.05 -38.93
CA MET A 2 -6.59 -19.06 -38.97
C MET A 2 -6.48 -19.85 -37.67
N LEU A 3 -6.64 -19.19 -36.52
CA LEU A 3 -6.59 -19.80 -35.19
C LEU A 3 -7.57 -19.07 -34.26
N SER A 4 -8.10 -19.79 -33.28
CA SER A 4 -8.90 -19.27 -32.18
C SER A 4 -8.31 -19.79 -30.88
N LEU A 5 -7.80 -18.89 -30.03
CA LEU A 5 -7.07 -19.25 -28.82
C LEU A 5 -7.79 -18.73 -27.58
N ASN A 6 -8.32 -19.64 -26.79
CA ASN A 6 -8.85 -19.35 -25.45
C ASN A 6 -7.71 -19.03 -24.47
N CYS A 7 -7.82 -17.87 -23.82
CA CYS A 7 -6.83 -17.31 -22.93
C CYS A 7 -7.43 -17.08 -21.54
N LEU A 8 -6.67 -17.37 -20.49
CA LEU A 8 -7.04 -17.09 -19.11
C LEU A 8 -5.91 -16.33 -18.41
N ILE A 9 -6.26 -15.32 -17.61
CA ILE A 9 -5.28 -14.59 -16.80
C ILE A 9 -5.05 -15.36 -15.49
N LEU A 10 -3.79 -15.54 -15.10
CA LEU A 10 -3.45 -16.24 -13.85
C LEU A 10 -4.16 -15.63 -12.64
N GLY A 11 -4.77 -16.46 -11.80
CA GLY A 11 -5.54 -16.04 -10.63
C GLY A 11 -7.04 -15.83 -10.89
N GLN A 12 -7.52 -16.12 -12.10
CA GLN A 12 -8.94 -16.09 -12.46
C GLN A 12 -9.53 -17.50 -12.58
N ALA A 13 -10.85 -17.62 -12.40
CA ALA A 13 -11.60 -18.85 -12.63
C ALA A 13 -11.88 -19.08 -14.14
N SER A 14 -12.16 -20.32 -14.54
CA SER A 14 -12.39 -20.71 -15.95
C SER A 14 -13.45 -19.86 -16.66
N GLU A 15 -14.51 -19.46 -15.95
CA GLU A 15 -15.59 -18.59 -16.46
C GLU A 15 -15.12 -17.22 -17.00
N ARG A 16 -13.93 -16.77 -16.59
CA ARG A 16 -13.31 -15.52 -17.05
C ARG A 16 -12.42 -15.70 -18.28
N CYS A 17 -12.35 -16.90 -18.83
CA CYS A 17 -11.67 -17.18 -20.08
C CYS A 17 -12.25 -16.33 -21.22
N PHE A 18 -11.37 -15.88 -22.12
CA PHE A 18 -11.77 -15.16 -23.31
C PHE A 18 -11.04 -15.67 -24.54
N THR A 19 -11.69 -15.56 -25.69
CA THR A 19 -11.17 -16.07 -26.95
C THR A 19 -10.51 -14.98 -27.79
N GLU A 20 -9.32 -15.25 -28.30
CA GLU A 20 -8.63 -14.43 -29.28
C GLU A 20 -8.55 -15.07 -30.66
N ASN A 21 -9.16 -14.38 -31.63
CA ASN A 21 -9.19 -14.80 -33.03
C ASN A 21 -8.00 -14.22 -33.80
N ILE A 22 -7.25 -15.08 -34.46
CA ILE A 22 -6.09 -14.72 -35.29
C ILE A 22 -6.45 -14.96 -36.75
N GLY A 23 -6.36 -13.89 -37.55
CA GLY A 23 -6.61 -13.93 -38.99
C GLY A 23 -5.35 -14.21 -39.81
N GLU A 24 -5.49 -14.23 -41.14
CA GLU A 24 -4.35 -14.41 -42.06
C GLU A 24 -3.33 -13.26 -41.99
N THR A 25 -3.83 -12.06 -41.66
CA THR A 25 -3.01 -10.85 -41.50
C THR A 25 -3.39 -10.10 -40.22
N TYR A 26 -2.39 -9.55 -39.55
CA TYR A 26 -2.53 -8.66 -38.41
C TYR A 26 -1.96 -7.28 -38.77
N LYS A 27 -2.68 -6.20 -38.44
CA LYS A 27 -2.14 -4.84 -38.55
C LYS A 27 -1.71 -4.35 -37.17
N ASN A 28 -0.43 -4.00 -37.04
CA ASN A 28 0.11 -3.39 -35.83
C ASN A 28 -0.19 -1.88 -35.76
N ASP A 29 0.21 -1.23 -34.67
CA ASP A 29 -0.07 0.21 -34.43
C ASP A 29 0.60 1.14 -35.46
N SER A 30 1.68 0.69 -36.10
CA SER A 30 2.34 1.43 -37.19
C SER A 30 1.65 1.24 -38.55
N GLY A 31 0.51 0.53 -38.61
CA GLY A 31 -0.22 0.24 -39.84
C GLY A 31 0.41 -0.85 -40.70
N VAL A 32 1.45 -1.55 -40.22
CA VAL A 32 2.15 -2.61 -40.95
C VAL A 32 1.35 -3.91 -40.88
N ALA A 33 1.06 -4.47 -42.05
CA ALA A 33 0.39 -5.76 -42.17
C ALA A 33 1.40 -6.92 -42.05
N ILE A 34 1.22 -7.75 -41.02
CA ILE A 34 2.03 -8.93 -40.71
C ILE A 34 1.22 -10.17 -41.08
N LYS A 35 1.75 -11.01 -41.97
CA LYS A 35 1.15 -12.31 -42.30
C LYS A 35 1.28 -13.28 -41.14
N PHE A 36 0.32 -14.18 -40.96
CA PHE A 36 0.33 -15.19 -39.90
C PHE A 36 1.65 -16.01 -39.85
N SER A 37 2.21 -16.36 -41.01
CA SER A 37 3.48 -17.10 -41.09
C SER A 37 4.68 -16.38 -40.43
N LYS A 38 4.61 -15.05 -40.27
CA LYS A 38 5.59 -14.19 -39.61
C LYS A 38 5.06 -13.61 -38.28
N PHE A 39 3.84 -13.95 -37.88
CA PHE A 39 3.22 -13.45 -36.66
C PHE A 39 3.90 -14.08 -35.44
N THR A 40 4.51 -13.24 -34.60
CA THR A 40 5.29 -13.67 -33.44
C THR A 40 4.45 -13.68 -32.17
N VAL A 41 4.98 -14.33 -31.13
CA VAL A 41 4.41 -14.25 -29.77
C VAL A 41 4.33 -12.79 -29.32
N SER A 42 5.34 -11.95 -29.62
CA SER A 42 5.32 -10.52 -29.29
C SER A 42 4.15 -9.77 -29.95
N ASN A 43 3.81 -10.08 -31.20
CA ASN A 43 2.65 -9.48 -31.87
C ASN A 43 1.31 -9.97 -31.25
N PHE A 44 1.28 -11.21 -30.77
CA PHE A 44 0.12 -11.73 -30.04
C PHE A 44 -0.05 -11.06 -28.68
N THR A 45 1.06 -10.87 -27.94
CA THR A 45 1.11 -10.09 -26.71
C THR A 45 0.60 -8.66 -26.92
N GLU A 46 1.07 -7.96 -27.96
CA GLU A 46 0.57 -6.63 -28.35
C GLU A 46 -0.93 -6.63 -28.59
N LYS A 47 -1.45 -7.63 -29.33
CA LYS A 47 -2.88 -7.77 -29.58
C LYS A 47 -3.68 -7.97 -28.29
N LEU A 48 -3.22 -8.83 -27.39
CA LEU A 48 -3.84 -9.08 -26.09
C LEU A 48 -3.90 -7.81 -25.24
N PHE A 49 -2.85 -6.98 -25.24
CA PHE A 49 -2.83 -5.69 -24.54
C PHE A 49 -3.90 -4.69 -25.03
N ARG A 50 -4.50 -4.91 -26.21
CA ARG A 50 -5.60 -4.07 -26.72
C ARG A 50 -6.96 -4.45 -26.14
N ARG A 51 -7.10 -5.62 -25.50
CA ARG A 51 -8.32 -6.03 -24.78
C ARG A 51 -8.44 -5.22 -23.50
N GLY A 52 -9.62 -4.65 -23.24
CA GLY A 52 -9.86 -3.87 -22.02
C GLY A 52 -9.52 -4.64 -20.74
N GLU A 53 -9.96 -5.89 -20.66
CA GLU A 53 -9.73 -6.78 -19.50
C GLU A 53 -8.24 -7.06 -19.22
N VAL A 54 -7.43 -7.25 -20.27
CA VAL A 54 -5.97 -7.42 -20.14
C VAL A 54 -5.31 -6.08 -19.87
N LYS A 55 -5.71 -5.02 -20.58
CA LYS A 55 -5.14 -3.69 -20.42
C LYS A 55 -5.29 -3.17 -18.99
N ASP A 56 -6.42 -3.43 -18.33
CA ASP A 56 -6.66 -2.97 -16.97
C ASP A 56 -5.82 -3.70 -15.92
N ILE A 57 -5.53 -5.00 -16.14
CA ILE A 57 -4.73 -5.82 -15.22
C ILE A 57 -3.23 -5.55 -15.39
N PHE A 58 -2.77 -5.37 -16.63
CA PHE A 58 -1.35 -5.23 -16.97
C PHE A 58 -0.93 -3.78 -17.24
N ARG A 59 -1.81 -2.81 -16.93
CA ARG A 59 -1.68 -1.37 -17.22
C ARG A 59 -0.41 -0.72 -16.68
N ASN A 60 0.18 -1.32 -15.64
CA ASN A 60 1.30 -0.75 -14.88
C ASN A 60 2.60 -1.57 -14.98
N THR A 61 2.52 -2.80 -15.50
CA THR A 61 3.69 -3.70 -15.59
C THR A 61 4.28 -3.70 -16.98
N GLY A 62 3.48 -3.40 -18.01
CA GLY A 62 3.89 -3.38 -19.43
C GLY A 62 4.35 -4.73 -19.98
N GLU A 63 4.42 -5.74 -19.12
CA GLU A 63 5.08 -7.01 -19.38
C GLU A 63 4.19 -8.16 -18.87
N MET A 64 3.98 -9.14 -19.74
CA MET A 64 3.26 -10.37 -19.45
C MET A 64 3.92 -11.52 -20.19
N ASN A 65 4.03 -12.66 -19.52
CA ASN A 65 4.51 -13.89 -20.12
C ASN A 65 3.32 -14.75 -20.52
N LEU A 66 3.38 -15.30 -21.72
CA LEU A 66 2.37 -16.22 -22.22
C LEU A 66 2.86 -17.65 -22.03
N TRP A 67 1.99 -18.50 -21.50
CA TRP A 67 2.29 -19.90 -21.24
C TRP A 67 1.33 -20.76 -22.03
N LYS A 68 1.85 -21.60 -22.93
CA LYS A 68 1.06 -22.64 -23.57
C LYS A 68 0.82 -23.75 -22.55
N VAL A 69 -0.42 -24.21 -22.40
CA VAL A 69 -0.80 -25.30 -21.50
C VAL A 69 -1.41 -26.49 -22.25
N ASP A 70 -1.52 -27.62 -21.56
CA ASP A 70 -2.24 -28.81 -22.00
C ASP A 70 -3.72 -28.66 -21.58
N ASP A 71 -4.61 -28.50 -22.56
CA ASP A 71 -6.04 -28.23 -22.39
C ASP A 71 -6.75 -29.29 -21.54
N LYS A 72 -6.44 -30.57 -21.75
CA LYS A 72 -7.00 -31.67 -20.94
C LYS A 72 -6.59 -31.58 -19.49
N LYS A 73 -5.37 -31.13 -19.21
CA LYS A 73 -4.91 -30.90 -17.83
C LYS A 73 -5.57 -29.70 -17.19
N VAL A 74 -5.96 -28.70 -17.98
CA VAL A 74 -6.73 -27.58 -17.45
C VAL A 74 -8.14 -28.03 -17.06
N GLU A 75 -8.78 -28.88 -17.86
CA GLU A 75 -10.10 -29.44 -17.56
C GLU A 75 -10.11 -30.26 -16.26
N GLU A 76 -9.07 -31.09 -16.04
CA GLU A 76 -8.89 -31.85 -14.78
C GLU A 76 -8.81 -30.94 -13.53
N GLU A 77 -8.38 -29.68 -13.70
CA GLU A 77 -8.10 -28.72 -12.63
C GLU A 77 -9.04 -27.51 -12.64
N GLU A 78 -10.14 -27.56 -13.40
CA GLU A 78 -10.97 -26.39 -13.73
C GLU A 78 -11.43 -25.60 -12.49
N ASN A 79 -11.85 -26.31 -11.44
CA ASN A 79 -12.34 -25.71 -10.20
C ASN A 79 -11.24 -25.05 -9.35
N ASN A 80 -9.97 -25.36 -9.62
CA ASN A 80 -8.83 -24.91 -8.82
C ASN A 80 -8.06 -23.74 -9.48
N LEU A 81 -8.34 -23.42 -10.75
CA LEU A 81 -7.53 -22.49 -11.56
C LEU A 81 -7.37 -21.08 -10.93
N LYS A 82 -8.36 -20.64 -10.15
CA LYS A 82 -8.32 -19.33 -9.47
C LYS A 82 -7.19 -19.23 -8.44
N GLU A 83 -6.78 -20.35 -7.86
CA GLU A 83 -5.73 -20.42 -6.83
C GLU A 83 -4.34 -20.76 -7.41
N PHE A 84 -4.24 -20.94 -8.73
CA PHE A 84 -3.00 -21.39 -9.36
C PHE A 84 -1.89 -20.36 -9.25
N THR A 85 -0.68 -20.87 -8.98
CA THR A 85 0.57 -20.12 -9.06
C THR A 85 1.29 -20.43 -10.39
N LYS A 86 2.37 -19.70 -10.67
CA LYS A 86 3.24 -19.99 -11.81
C LYS A 86 3.79 -21.43 -11.79
N SER A 87 4.08 -21.96 -10.60
CA SER A 87 4.59 -23.33 -10.45
C SER A 87 3.53 -24.36 -10.83
N ASP A 88 2.27 -24.13 -10.45
CA ASP A 88 1.16 -25.03 -10.81
C ASP A 88 0.96 -25.13 -12.32
N ILE A 89 1.15 -24.02 -13.06
CA ILE A 89 1.10 -24.05 -14.53
C ILE A 89 2.16 -25.02 -15.07
N ILE A 90 3.37 -25.01 -14.52
CA ILE A 90 4.47 -25.88 -14.98
C ILE A 90 4.19 -27.34 -14.60
N GLU A 91 3.89 -27.59 -13.33
CA GLU A 91 3.85 -28.92 -12.75
C GLU A 91 2.55 -29.67 -13.08
N LYS A 92 1.40 -28.97 -13.06
CA LYS A 92 0.07 -29.57 -13.25
C LYS A 92 -0.43 -29.44 -14.69
N LEU A 93 -0.24 -28.27 -15.30
CA LEU A 93 -0.75 -27.97 -16.65
C LEU A 93 0.25 -28.23 -17.78
N ARG A 94 1.44 -28.76 -17.44
CA ARG A 94 2.55 -28.97 -18.39
C ARG A 94 2.92 -27.71 -19.17
N GLY A 95 2.82 -26.58 -18.48
CA GLY A 95 3.00 -25.26 -19.05
C GLY A 95 4.37 -25.04 -19.68
N LYS A 96 4.37 -24.45 -20.87
CA LYS A 96 5.59 -24.04 -21.57
C LYS A 96 5.56 -22.55 -21.87
N GLU A 97 6.55 -21.85 -21.32
CA GLU A 97 6.73 -20.42 -21.57
C GLU A 97 6.95 -20.13 -23.06
N MET A 98 6.21 -19.14 -23.55
CA MET A 98 6.25 -18.69 -24.94
C MET A 98 7.26 -17.56 -25.09
N VAL A 99 8.22 -17.73 -25.99
CA VAL A 99 9.32 -16.78 -26.19
C VAL A 99 8.89 -15.73 -27.22
N ALA A 100 8.94 -14.46 -26.83
CA ALA A 100 8.44 -13.31 -27.59
C ALA A 100 8.88 -13.28 -29.07
N ARG A 101 10.17 -13.52 -29.35
CA ARG A 101 10.73 -13.46 -30.71
C ARG A 101 10.36 -14.65 -31.60
N PHE A 102 9.77 -15.71 -31.05
CA PHE A 102 9.43 -16.89 -31.84
C PHE A 102 8.09 -16.72 -32.56
N PRO A 103 7.94 -17.30 -33.76
CA PRO A 103 6.65 -17.37 -34.45
C PRO A 103 5.60 -18.06 -33.57
N LEU A 104 4.38 -17.54 -33.53
CA LEU A 104 3.28 -18.14 -32.76
C LEU A 104 3.00 -19.58 -33.21
N LYS A 105 3.15 -19.85 -34.52
CA LYS A 105 3.04 -21.19 -35.11
C LYS A 105 3.98 -22.25 -34.53
N ARG A 106 5.02 -21.85 -33.79
CA ARG A 106 5.90 -22.77 -33.06
C ARG A 106 5.17 -23.45 -31.89
N TYR A 107 4.10 -22.82 -31.38
CA TYR A 107 3.32 -23.26 -30.24
C TYR A 107 1.97 -23.84 -30.65
N PHE A 108 1.34 -23.26 -31.68
CA PHE A 108 0.02 -23.66 -32.19
C PHE A 108 0.08 -23.82 -33.71
N ASP A 109 -0.08 -25.06 -34.20
CA ASP A 109 -0.16 -25.32 -35.63
C ASP A 109 -1.58 -25.05 -36.13
N VAL A 110 -1.72 -24.45 -37.31
CA VAL A 110 -3.03 -24.20 -37.95
C VAL A 110 -3.72 -25.48 -38.40
N ASN A 111 -2.96 -26.57 -38.55
CA ASN A 111 -3.50 -27.88 -38.86
C ASN A 111 -3.81 -28.71 -37.61
N GLN A 112 -3.53 -28.18 -36.41
CA GLN A 112 -3.85 -28.85 -35.16
C GLN A 112 -5.34 -28.64 -34.86
N GLU A 113 -6.09 -29.72 -34.66
CA GLU A 113 -7.42 -29.61 -34.06
C GLU A 113 -7.27 -29.09 -32.64
N MET A 114 -7.88 -27.93 -32.38
CA MET A 114 -7.91 -27.29 -31.07
C MET A 114 -9.27 -27.52 -30.45
N ASP A 115 -9.29 -27.88 -29.17
CA ASP A 115 -10.54 -27.92 -28.42
C ASP A 115 -11.11 -26.50 -28.33
N ILE A 116 -12.32 -26.31 -28.82
CA ILE A 116 -12.97 -25.01 -28.87
C ILE A 116 -13.33 -24.53 -27.46
N GLU A 117 -13.49 -25.44 -26.51
CA GLU A 117 -13.83 -25.16 -25.10
C GLU A 117 -12.57 -25.12 -24.21
N GLY A 118 -11.49 -25.79 -24.61
CA GLY A 118 -10.25 -25.86 -23.85
C GLY A 118 -9.53 -24.53 -23.69
N ILE A 119 -8.89 -24.30 -22.54
CA ILE A 119 -8.00 -23.14 -22.30
C ILE A 119 -6.61 -23.47 -22.85
N HIS A 120 -6.09 -22.61 -23.71
CA HIS A 120 -4.84 -22.86 -24.44
C HIS A 120 -3.65 -22.07 -23.91
N ILE A 121 -3.91 -20.87 -23.41
CA ILE A 121 -2.88 -19.92 -22.99
C ILE A 121 -3.22 -19.37 -21.61
N PHE A 122 -2.24 -19.43 -20.71
CA PHE A 122 -2.23 -18.63 -19.49
C PHE A 122 -1.44 -17.34 -19.72
N ILE A 123 -2.06 -16.20 -19.36
CA ILE A 123 -1.43 -14.89 -19.33
C ILE A 123 -0.93 -14.65 -17.92
N VAL A 124 0.39 -14.64 -17.75
CA VAL A 124 1.06 -14.54 -16.45
C VAL A 124 1.72 -13.18 -16.31
N PRO A 125 1.35 -12.36 -15.31
CA PRO A 125 2.08 -11.12 -14.97
C PRO A 125 3.56 -11.39 -14.71
N THR A 126 4.45 -10.64 -15.37
CA THR A 126 5.91 -10.76 -15.14
C THR A 126 6.31 -10.22 -13.78
N SER A 127 5.60 -9.20 -13.27
CA SER A 127 5.67 -8.86 -11.85
C SER A 127 4.73 -9.80 -11.09
N THR A 128 5.30 -10.81 -10.43
CA THR A 128 4.64 -11.36 -9.24
C THR A 128 4.36 -10.18 -8.33
N GLY A 129 3.08 -9.95 -7.99
CA GLY A 129 2.70 -8.95 -7.00
C GLY A 129 3.53 -9.09 -5.72
N PRO A 130 3.58 -8.04 -4.88
CA PRO A 130 4.36 -8.12 -3.66
C PRO A 130 3.79 -9.24 -2.77
N ASN A 131 4.67 -10.00 -2.15
CA ASN A 131 4.28 -10.77 -0.98
C ASN A 131 4.07 -9.77 0.18
N TRP A 132 2.81 -9.50 0.50
CA TRP A 132 2.41 -8.51 1.51
C TRP A 132 2.87 -8.83 2.95
N ASN A 133 3.38 -10.04 3.19
CA ASN A 133 4.03 -10.42 4.45
C ASN A 133 5.53 -10.10 4.50
N VAL A 134 6.16 -9.77 3.37
CA VAL A 134 7.61 -9.65 3.25
C VAL A 134 7.96 -8.23 2.79
N ASP A 135 8.51 -7.44 3.70
CA ASP A 135 8.90 -6.04 3.49
C ASP A 135 9.85 -5.86 2.30
N SER A 136 10.85 -6.75 2.14
CA SER A 136 11.75 -6.69 0.97
C SER A 136 11.03 -6.90 -0.36
N SER A 137 9.97 -7.73 -0.37
CA SER A 137 9.16 -7.99 -1.56
C SER A 137 8.33 -6.76 -1.92
N ILE A 138 7.69 -6.14 -0.92
CA ILE A 138 6.92 -4.91 -1.10
C ILE A 138 7.82 -3.78 -1.57
N TYR A 139 9.01 -3.63 -0.96
CA TYR A 139 9.97 -2.62 -1.35
C TYR A 139 10.48 -2.80 -2.78
N LYS A 140 10.74 -4.04 -3.21
CA LYS A 140 11.09 -4.33 -4.61
C LYS A 140 9.96 -3.96 -5.58
N TRP A 141 8.72 -4.26 -5.20
CA TRP A 141 7.55 -3.95 -6.01
C TRP A 141 7.29 -2.44 -6.13
N ILE A 142 7.29 -1.70 -5.02
CA ILE A 142 6.96 -0.27 -5.05
C ILE A 142 8.01 0.55 -5.81
N LYS A 143 9.26 0.09 -5.88
CA LYS A 143 10.31 0.71 -6.70
C LYS A 143 10.12 0.59 -8.21
N GLN A 144 9.12 -0.16 -8.67
CA GLN A 144 8.76 -0.22 -10.09
C GLN A 144 8.06 1.05 -10.56
N PHE A 145 7.48 1.83 -9.64
CA PHE A 145 6.84 3.10 -9.94
C PHE A 145 7.84 4.26 -9.95
N THR A 146 7.44 5.37 -10.57
CA THR A 146 8.12 6.65 -10.32
C THR A 146 7.68 7.16 -8.95
N LEU A 147 8.64 7.43 -8.05
CA LEU A 147 8.39 7.73 -6.65
C LEU A 147 8.68 9.20 -6.31
N ASN A 148 7.83 9.81 -5.49
CA ASN A 148 8.05 11.14 -4.92
C ASN A 148 7.95 11.08 -3.39
N ARG A 149 9.08 11.36 -2.73
CA ARG A 149 9.23 11.29 -1.26
C ARG A 149 9.00 12.63 -0.56
N GLY A 150 8.55 13.65 -1.30
CA GLY A 150 8.17 14.93 -0.71
C GLY A 150 6.88 14.78 0.08
N ARG A 151 6.83 15.34 1.30
CA ARG A 151 5.66 15.30 2.18
C ARG A 151 4.45 16.01 1.56
N ASP A 152 3.25 15.38 1.58
CA ASP A 152 2.00 16.11 1.26
C ASP A 152 1.48 16.78 2.52
N LEU A 153 1.02 18.02 2.38
CA LEU A 153 0.39 18.73 3.49
C LEU A 153 -1.11 18.47 3.44
N LEU A 154 -1.71 18.24 4.61
CA LEU A 154 -3.15 18.06 4.75
C LEU A 154 -3.88 19.38 4.48
N VAL A 155 -3.30 20.52 4.89
CA VAL A 155 -3.87 21.86 4.69
C VAL A 155 -3.27 22.55 3.47
N LYS A 156 -3.96 22.46 2.32
CA LYS A 156 -3.49 22.98 1.03
C LYS A 156 -3.93 24.41 0.70
N THR A 157 -5.12 24.80 1.16
CA THR A 157 -5.78 26.05 0.74
C THR A 157 -6.14 26.93 1.94
N TYR A 158 -7.40 26.89 2.38
CA TYR A 158 -7.93 27.76 3.42
C TYR A 158 -7.31 27.46 4.77
N GLY A 159 -6.89 28.50 5.49
CA GLY A 159 -6.24 28.38 6.80
C GLY A 159 -4.75 28.01 6.76
N LYS A 160 -4.16 27.77 5.57
CA LYS A 160 -2.74 27.47 5.44
C LYS A 160 -1.83 28.60 5.94
N ASP A 161 -2.21 29.85 5.73
CA ASP A 161 -1.36 30.99 6.10
C ASP A 161 -1.83 31.67 7.39
N PHE A 162 -2.84 31.12 8.06
CA PHE A 162 -3.35 31.69 9.28
C PHE A 162 -2.37 31.44 10.44
N LYS A 163 -2.31 32.41 11.37
CA LYS A 163 -1.45 32.30 12.55
C LYS A 163 -1.95 31.16 13.45
N PHE A 164 -1.11 30.14 13.62
CA PHE A 164 -1.46 28.95 14.39
C PHE A 164 -1.11 29.14 15.87
N LEU A 165 -2.13 29.40 16.71
CA LEU A 165 -2.00 29.70 18.13
C LEU A 165 -2.21 28.45 19.00
N GLN A 166 -1.64 28.44 20.22
CA GLN A 166 -1.73 27.34 21.22
C GLN A 166 -1.15 25.99 20.79
N ARG A 167 -0.44 25.94 19.66
CA ARG A 167 0.34 24.75 19.26
C ARG A 167 1.42 24.38 20.28
N ASP A 168 1.91 25.37 21.04
CA ASP A 168 2.99 25.22 22.02
C ASP A 168 2.51 24.36 23.20
N ASP A 169 1.29 24.59 23.70
CA ASP A 169 0.66 23.74 24.74
C ASP A 169 0.43 22.31 24.22
N THR A 170 0.03 22.17 22.95
CA THR A 170 -0.22 20.86 22.33
C THR A 170 1.07 20.06 22.14
N ILE A 171 2.15 20.68 21.64
CA ILE A 171 3.44 20.01 21.46
C ILE A 171 4.11 19.73 22.80
N ASP A 172 4.03 20.64 23.77
CA ASP A 172 4.51 20.40 25.13
C ASP A 172 3.78 19.19 25.75
N ALA A 173 2.45 19.16 25.57
CA ALA A 173 1.64 18.03 25.95
C ALA A 173 1.83 16.78 25.05
N LEU A 174 2.55 16.84 23.94
CA LEU A 174 2.90 15.64 23.18
C LEU A 174 4.30 15.13 23.58
N TRP A 175 5.22 16.05 23.88
CA TRP A 175 6.61 15.77 24.20
C TRP A 175 6.82 15.38 25.67
N ASN A 176 6.40 16.26 26.59
CA ASN A 176 6.79 16.23 27.99
C ASN A 176 5.85 15.42 28.86
N GLY A 177 4.61 15.87 29.03
CA GLY A 177 3.81 15.31 30.12
C GLY A 177 2.50 16.03 30.36
N LEU A 178 1.49 15.29 30.81
CA LEU A 178 0.31 15.79 31.50
C LEU A 178 0.26 14.84 32.67
N THR A 179 0.85 15.26 33.78
CA THR A 179 0.98 14.70 35.15
C THR A 179 0.94 13.18 35.44
N MET A 180 0.48 12.27 34.57
CA MET A 180 0.29 10.83 34.84
C MET A 180 0.50 9.87 33.63
N LEU A 181 0.92 10.34 32.44
CA LEU A 181 1.10 9.48 31.25
C LEU A 181 2.44 9.72 30.55
N ASP A 182 3.15 8.62 30.25
CA ASP A 182 4.40 8.62 29.47
C ASP A 182 4.16 9.19 28.06
N LYS A 183 5.03 10.10 27.64
CA LYS A 183 4.93 10.85 26.38
C LYS A 183 6.08 10.52 25.44
N ILE A 184 6.30 11.30 24.38
CA ILE A 184 7.37 10.99 23.42
C ILE A 184 8.74 10.80 24.09
N ALA A 185 9.13 11.68 25.02
CA ALA A 185 10.44 11.55 25.68
C ALA A 185 10.50 10.36 26.65
N ALA A 186 9.46 10.13 27.45
CA ALA A 186 9.41 9.01 28.39
C ALA A 186 9.25 7.65 27.68
N ARG A 187 8.37 7.57 26.68
CA ARG A 187 8.23 6.40 25.80
C ARG A 187 9.51 6.06 25.07
N PHE A 188 10.32 7.05 24.69
CA PHE A 188 11.59 6.78 24.05
C PHE A 188 12.50 5.97 24.98
N LYS A 189 12.54 6.30 26.27
CA LYS A 189 13.29 5.53 27.28
C LYS A 189 12.70 4.14 27.49
N ASN A 190 11.37 4.02 27.40
CA ASN A 190 10.62 2.77 27.52
C ASN A 190 10.34 2.05 26.19
N ARG A 191 11.05 2.41 25.10
CA ARG A 191 10.74 1.96 23.73
C ARG A 191 10.83 0.45 23.51
N ASN A 192 11.59 -0.24 24.34
CA ASN A 192 11.78 -1.69 24.28
C ASN A 192 10.91 -2.46 25.30
N VAL A 193 10.02 -1.76 26.02
CA VAL A 193 9.12 -2.35 27.01
C VAL A 193 7.74 -2.52 26.40
N SER A 194 7.14 -3.70 26.49
CA SER A 194 5.85 -4.00 25.86
C SER A 194 4.61 -3.61 26.68
N ASP A 195 4.78 -2.86 27.76
CA ASP A 195 3.69 -2.45 28.64
C ASP A 195 2.83 -1.36 27.99
N LYS A 196 1.55 -1.66 27.76
CA LYS A 196 0.58 -0.74 27.15
C LYS A 196 0.40 0.56 27.93
N GLY A 197 0.60 0.54 29.26
CA GLY A 197 0.49 1.71 30.11
C GLY A 197 1.58 2.76 29.83
N LEU A 198 2.76 2.30 29.38
CA LEU A 198 3.88 3.15 29.02
C LEU A 198 3.76 3.73 27.61
N HIS A 199 2.85 3.20 26.78
CA HIS A 199 2.69 3.59 25.38
C HIS A 199 1.30 4.13 25.05
N PRO A 200 0.84 5.23 25.67
CA PRO A 200 -0.46 5.80 25.32
C PRO A 200 -0.46 6.37 23.90
N ILE A 201 -1.55 6.21 23.17
CA ILE A 201 -1.72 6.77 21.82
C ILE A 201 -2.17 8.24 21.94
N PRO A 202 -1.41 9.22 21.43
CA PRO A 202 -1.84 10.62 21.36
C PRO A 202 -3.06 10.83 20.46
N VAL A 203 -4.03 11.63 20.93
CA VAL A 203 -5.28 11.94 20.21
C VAL A 203 -5.60 13.43 20.22
N LEU A 204 -5.76 14.01 19.04
CA LEU A 204 -6.29 15.34 18.76
C LEU A 204 -7.78 15.22 18.45
N ALA A 205 -8.62 15.37 19.47
CA ALA A 205 -10.06 15.24 19.38
C ALA A 205 -10.71 16.62 19.46
N GLY A 206 -11.39 17.07 18.39
CA GLY A 206 -12.03 18.39 18.39
C GLY A 206 -12.91 18.65 17.19
N GLY A 207 -13.70 19.72 17.24
CA GLY A 207 -14.59 20.12 16.15
C GLY A 207 -13.87 20.42 14.83
N PRO A 208 -14.61 20.56 13.71
CA PRO A 208 -14.06 21.04 12.46
C PRO A 208 -13.38 22.40 12.62
N GLY A 209 -12.30 22.62 11.87
CA GLY A 209 -11.64 23.92 11.84
C GLY A 209 -10.92 24.32 13.12
N VAL A 210 -10.59 23.41 14.05
CA VAL A 210 -9.74 23.69 15.24
C VAL A 210 -8.23 23.52 14.97
N GLY A 211 -7.84 23.20 13.72
CA GLY A 211 -6.43 23.12 13.33
C GLY A 211 -5.72 21.80 13.64
N LYS A 212 -6.46 20.69 13.76
CA LYS A 212 -5.89 19.34 13.96
C LYS A 212 -4.95 18.95 12.82
N SER A 213 -5.42 19.02 11.57
CA SER A 213 -4.64 18.73 10.37
C SER A 213 -3.42 19.64 10.25
N ARG A 214 -3.58 20.92 10.64
CA ARG A 214 -2.47 21.88 10.67
C ARG A 214 -1.41 21.51 11.71
N PHE A 215 -1.82 21.05 12.89
CA PHE A 215 -0.88 20.55 13.89
C PHE A 215 -0.07 19.38 13.34
N LEU A 216 -0.74 18.42 12.69
CA LEU A 216 -0.05 17.29 12.05
C LEU A 216 0.95 17.78 11.00
N ASP A 217 0.60 18.75 10.16
CA ASP A 217 1.53 19.35 9.19
C ASP A 217 2.76 20.00 9.86
N GLU A 218 2.58 20.70 10.98
CA GLU A 218 3.68 21.38 11.70
C GLU A 218 4.50 20.49 12.63
N VAL A 219 4.02 19.28 12.95
CA VAL A 219 4.58 18.43 14.02
C VAL A 219 6.07 18.13 13.84
N GLU A 220 6.52 17.98 12.60
CA GLU A 220 7.92 17.72 12.26
C GLU A 220 8.85 18.81 12.80
N ARG A 221 8.57 20.07 12.45
CA ARG A 221 9.35 21.22 12.90
C ARG A 221 9.34 21.35 14.42
N LEU A 222 8.17 21.11 15.02
CA LEU A 222 7.97 21.24 16.46
C LEU A 222 8.74 20.15 17.23
N LEU A 223 8.68 18.90 16.79
CA LEU A 223 9.43 17.79 17.41
C LEU A 223 10.93 17.95 17.27
N VAL A 224 11.41 18.42 16.11
CA VAL A 224 12.84 18.72 15.91
C VAL A 224 13.33 19.79 16.89
N GLN A 225 12.53 20.84 17.11
CA GLN A 225 12.87 21.87 18.08
C GLN A 225 13.04 21.28 19.49
N TYR A 226 12.04 20.53 19.97
CA TYR A 226 12.09 19.91 21.29
C TYR A 226 13.20 18.87 21.44
N ALA A 227 13.50 18.11 20.38
CA ALA A 227 14.60 17.16 20.39
C ALA A 227 15.97 17.86 20.50
N ASN A 228 16.15 18.99 19.81
CA ASN A 228 17.38 19.78 19.88
C ASN A 228 17.58 20.46 21.24
N GLU A 229 16.48 20.83 21.90
CA GLU A 229 16.46 21.38 23.26
C GLU A 229 16.56 20.30 24.35
N SER A 230 16.58 19.01 23.98
CA SER A 230 16.68 17.90 24.93
C SER A 230 18.11 17.76 25.49
N ASP A 231 18.20 17.52 26.80
CA ASP A 231 19.45 17.15 27.49
C ASP A 231 19.87 15.68 27.25
N ASP A 232 19.07 14.90 26.51
CA ASP A 232 19.32 13.49 26.23
C ASP A 232 19.92 13.32 24.82
N ASP A 233 21.21 13.01 24.76
CA ASP A 233 21.96 12.86 23.51
C ASP A 233 21.39 11.74 22.62
N GLU A 234 20.86 10.65 23.19
CA GLU A 234 20.24 9.57 22.40
C GLU A 234 18.96 10.05 21.72
N ILE A 235 18.16 10.86 22.40
CA ILE A 235 16.96 11.47 21.83
C ILE A 235 17.36 12.41 20.69
N ARG A 236 18.32 13.31 20.93
CA ARG A 236 18.75 14.28 19.93
C ARG A 236 19.26 13.56 18.67
N ASP A 237 20.09 12.54 18.83
CA ASP A 237 20.63 11.75 17.73
C ASP A 237 19.55 10.96 16.98
N ALA A 238 18.62 10.33 17.70
CA ALA A 238 17.54 9.55 17.07
C ALA A 238 16.63 10.43 16.19
N PHE A 239 16.30 11.64 16.65
CA PHE A 239 15.42 12.55 15.92
C PHE A 239 16.08 13.18 14.68
N THR A 240 17.40 13.08 14.51
CA THR A 240 18.05 13.40 13.21
C THR A 240 17.61 12.46 12.09
N ASN A 241 17.15 11.26 12.45
CA ASN A 241 16.57 10.26 11.55
C ASN A 241 15.05 10.23 11.63
N MET A 242 14.41 11.33 11.98
CA MET A 242 12.95 11.41 11.97
C MET A 242 12.39 11.41 10.54
N THR A 243 11.28 10.72 10.35
CA THR A 243 10.45 10.77 9.13
C THR A 243 9.01 10.98 9.56
N VAL A 244 8.31 11.93 8.94
CA VAL A 244 6.92 12.26 9.25
C VAL A 244 6.03 11.95 8.05
N ILE A 245 5.01 11.13 8.28
CA ILE A 245 4.00 10.77 7.29
C ILE A 245 2.64 11.21 7.82
N ASN A 246 1.87 11.93 7.00
CA ASN A 246 0.48 12.24 7.30
C ASN A 246 -0.39 11.40 6.37
N THR A 247 -1.35 10.69 6.96
CA THR A 247 -2.42 9.96 6.27
C THR A 247 -3.75 10.54 6.69
N THR A 248 -4.79 10.32 5.90
CA THR A 248 -6.15 10.76 6.21
C THR A 248 -7.17 9.69 5.84
N TYR A 249 -8.29 9.64 6.57
CA TYR A 249 -9.52 8.95 6.19
C TYR A 249 -10.59 9.91 5.63
N GLY A 250 -10.22 11.17 5.39
CA GLY A 250 -11.09 12.21 4.87
C GLY A 250 -10.77 12.58 3.43
N ASN A 251 -10.71 13.88 3.15
CA ASN A 251 -10.60 14.38 1.78
C ASN A 251 -9.35 13.82 1.06
N GLY A 252 -9.53 13.38 -0.18
CA GLY A 252 -8.49 12.73 -0.99
C GLY A 252 -8.40 11.22 -0.79
N CYS A 253 -8.60 10.75 0.46
CA CYS A 253 -8.52 9.34 0.83
C CYS A 253 -9.69 8.95 1.76
N PRO A 254 -10.96 9.05 1.34
CA PRO A 254 -12.09 8.84 2.24
C PRO A 254 -12.15 7.40 2.75
N ALA A 255 -12.70 7.20 3.95
CA ALA A 255 -13.06 5.88 4.46
C ALA A 255 -14.12 5.23 3.56
N ARG A 256 -13.94 3.95 3.22
CA ARG A 256 -14.81 3.16 2.34
C ARG A 256 -14.96 1.74 2.85
N ASP A 257 -15.96 1.03 2.34
CA ASP A 257 -16.19 -0.39 2.68
C ASP A 257 -14.97 -1.27 2.36
N MET A 258 -14.19 -0.90 1.34
CA MET A 258 -12.94 -1.57 0.99
C MET A 258 -11.93 -1.56 2.16
N ASP A 259 -11.90 -0.52 3.00
CA ASP A 259 -11.03 -0.47 4.18
C ASP A 259 -11.40 -1.54 5.22
N VAL A 260 -12.67 -1.92 5.26
CA VAL A 260 -13.17 -3.03 6.09
C VAL A 260 -12.85 -4.36 5.43
N THR A 261 -13.10 -4.49 4.12
CA THR A 261 -12.91 -5.72 3.35
C THR A 261 -11.45 -6.20 3.35
N ILE A 262 -10.49 -5.29 3.12
CA ILE A 262 -9.07 -5.64 3.13
C ILE A 262 -8.50 -5.76 4.55
N GLY A 263 -9.23 -5.27 5.55
CA GLY A 263 -8.79 -5.17 6.93
C GLY A 263 -8.27 -3.77 7.26
N ALA A 264 -8.71 -3.23 8.40
CA ALA A 264 -8.42 -1.84 8.77
C ALA A 264 -6.92 -1.54 8.93
N GLU A 265 -6.15 -2.52 9.42
CA GLU A 265 -4.69 -2.41 9.53
C GLU A 265 -4.02 -2.37 8.16
N ALA A 266 -4.42 -3.27 7.25
CA ALA A 266 -3.94 -3.27 5.86
C ALA A 266 -4.32 -1.98 5.13
N SER A 267 -5.52 -1.44 5.38
CA SER A 267 -5.92 -0.12 4.87
C SER A 267 -4.95 0.99 5.30
N LEU A 268 -4.63 1.08 6.59
CA LEU A 268 -3.65 2.07 7.07
C LEU A 268 -2.26 1.82 6.47
N ALA A 269 -1.83 0.57 6.39
CA ALA A 269 -0.55 0.18 5.80
C ALA A 269 -0.43 0.64 4.33
N ILE A 270 -1.48 0.49 3.52
CA ILE A 270 -1.53 0.99 2.13
C ILE A 270 -1.48 2.53 2.10
N ARG A 271 -2.20 3.22 3.00
CA ARG A 271 -2.16 4.69 3.11
C ARG A 271 -0.75 5.20 3.42
N ILE A 272 -0.03 4.53 4.33
CA ILE A 272 1.37 4.85 4.63
C ILE A 272 2.24 4.73 3.38
N LEU A 273 2.13 3.62 2.63
CA LEU A 273 2.90 3.46 1.39
C LEU A 273 2.55 4.53 0.37
N PHE A 274 1.27 4.81 0.18
CA PHE A 274 0.80 5.81 -0.78
C PHE A 274 1.33 7.20 -0.45
N GLU A 275 1.18 7.65 0.79
CA GLU A 275 1.56 9.01 1.20
C GLU A 275 3.09 9.20 1.27
N TYR A 276 3.83 8.14 1.62
CA TYR A 276 5.29 8.20 1.68
C TYR A 276 5.94 8.15 0.30
N PHE A 277 5.52 7.19 -0.53
CA PHE A 277 6.17 6.94 -1.81
C PHE A 277 5.57 7.73 -2.97
N LYS A 278 4.30 8.15 -2.85
CA LYS A 278 3.51 8.85 -3.87
C LYS A 278 3.76 8.28 -5.26
N PRO A 279 3.43 7.00 -5.47
CA PRO A 279 3.70 6.33 -6.72
C PRO A 279 3.00 7.07 -7.86
N LYS A 280 3.70 7.18 -8.98
CA LYS A 280 3.19 7.73 -10.24
C LYS A 280 3.33 6.69 -11.33
N HIS A 281 2.43 6.76 -12.31
CA HIS A 281 2.55 6.03 -13.56
C HIS A 281 2.95 6.97 -14.69
N ASP A 282 3.33 6.43 -15.84
CA ASP A 282 3.88 7.19 -16.96
C ASP A 282 2.95 8.28 -17.51
N PHE A 283 1.64 8.21 -17.24
CA PHE A 283 0.63 9.16 -17.71
C PHE A 283 0.03 10.05 -16.61
N GLY A 284 0.54 10.01 -15.37
CA GLY A 284 0.12 10.92 -14.30
C GLY A 284 0.23 10.37 -12.87
N ASP A 285 -0.37 11.11 -11.94
CA ASP A 285 -0.37 10.75 -10.51
C ASP A 285 -1.48 9.74 -10.21
N TYR A 286 -1.20 8.73 -9.37
CA TYR A 286 -2.26 7.91 -8.81
C TYR A 286 -3.05 8.75 -7.79
N ASP A 287 -4.37 8.68 -7.84
CA ASP A 287 -5.15 8.91 -6.62
C ASP A 287 -5.10 7.66 -5.73
N PHE A 288 -5.43 7.85 -4.46
CA PHE A 288 -5.37 6.78 -3.47
C PHE A 288 -6.26 5.59 -3.84
N SER A 289 -7.43 5.84 -4.45
CA SER A 289 -8.38 4.76 -4.76
C SER A 289 -7.89 3.83 -5.87
N HIS A 290 -7.20 4.38 -6.88
CA HIS A 290 -6.56 3.60 -7.92
C HIS A 290 -5.38 2.80 -7.35
N PHE A 291 -4.58 3.42 -6.48
CA PHE A 291 -3.48 2.72 -5.82
C PHE A 291 -3.97 1.59 -4.89
N GLN A 292 -5.01 1.84 -4.08
CA GLN A 292 -5.63 0.82 -3.22
C GLN A 292 -6.19 -0.35 -4.03
N SER A 293 -6.87 -0.06 -5.15
CA SER A 293 -7.38 -1.10 -6.06
C SER A 293 -6.23 -1.93 -6.66
N LEU A 294 -5.13 -1.28 -7.07
CA LEU A 294 -3.94 -1.98 -7.56
C LEU A 294 -3.34 -2.91 -6.49
N CYS A 295 -3.24 -2.46 -5.25
CA CYS A 295 -2.79 -3.29 -4.14
C CYS A 295 -3.73 -4.50 -3.90
N ASN A 296 -5.04 -4.27 -4.00
CA ASN A 296 -6.06 -5.30 -3.78
C ASN A 296 -6.15 -6.35 -4.90
N ASN A 297 -5.58 -6.08 -6.08
CA ASN A 297 -5.54 -7.04 -7.19
C ASN A 297 -4.66 -8.27 -6.90
N TYR A 298 -3.91 -8.27 -5.79
CA TYR A 298 -3.06 -9.39 -5.39
C TYR A 298 -3.71 -10.17 -4.23
N SER A 299 -3.72 -11.50 -4.32
CA SER A 299 -4.53 -12.43 -3.51
C SER A 299 -4.27 -12.45 -1.98
N ASN A 300 -3.34 -11.63 -1.48
CA ASN A 300 -2.83 -11.72 -0.11
C ASN A 300 -2.79 -10.36 0.62
N ILE A 301 -3.51 -9.34 0.13
CA ILE A 301 -3.44 -7.98 0.70
C ILE A 301 -3.86 -7.90 2.18
N SER A 302 -4.75 -8.79 2.64
CA SER A 302 -5.20 -8.87 4.03
C SER A 302 -4.09 -9.23 5.02
N TYR A 303 -2.99 -9.80 4.53
CA TYR A 303 -1.79 -10.06 5.33
C TYR A 303 -0.87 -8.83 5.48
N PHE A 304 -1.18 -7.73 4.80
CA PHE A 304 -0.37 -6.54 4.91
C PHE A 304 -0.55 -5.87 6.27
N THR A 305 0.48 -5.91 7.11
CA THR A 305 0.43 -5.35 8.46
C THR A 305 1.04 -3.95 8.53
N LEU A 306 0.69 -3.20 9.58
CA LEU A 306 1.29 -1.90 9.88
C LEU A 306 2.80 -2.05 10.12
N SER A 307 3.21 -3.12 10.82
CA SER A 307 4.63 -3.45 11.07
C SER A 307 5.40 -3.61 9.75
N THR A 308 4.83 -4.34 8.78
CA THR A 308 5.46 -4.54 7.47
C THR A 308 5.58 -3.22 6.70
N ALA A 309 4.54 -2.38 6.66
CA ALA A 309 4.60 -1.08 5.98
C ALA A 309 5.69 -0.17 6.56
N ILE A 310 5.78 -0.12 7.88
CA ILE A 310 6.77 0.70 8.59
C ILE A 310 8.20 0.21 8.29
N ARG A 311 8.43 -1.11 8.18
CA ARG A 311 9.73 -1.68 7.76
C ARG A 311 10.09 -1.35 6.31
N VAL A 312 9.12 -1.26 5.41
CA VAL A 312 9.34 -0.82 4.03
C VAL A 312 9.81 0.63 4.00
N VAL A 313 9.16 1.52 4.77
CA VAL A 313 9.58 2.92 4.92
C VAL A 313 10.99 3.00 5.51
N TYR A 314 11.27 2.26 6.59
CA TYR A 314 12.60 2.17 7.18
C TYR A 314 13.67 1.82 6.16
N THR A 315 13.45 0.74 5.41
CA THR A 315 14.39 0.27 4.39
C THR A 315 14.69 1.36 3.37
N ASP A 316 13.67 2.08 2.89
CA ASP A 316 13.89 3.18 1.95
C ASP A 316 14.66 4.35 2.57
N VAL A 317 14.33 4.78 3.79
CA VAL A 317 15.03 5.87 4.49
C VAL A 317 16.52 5.57 4.64
N ILE A 318 16.88 4.36 5.09
CA ILE A 318 18.27 3.97 5.27
C ILE A 318 19.03 4.01 3.95
N ILE A 319 18.42 3.49 2.87
CA ILE A 319 19.01 3.50 1.53
C ILE A 319 19.18 4.93 1.01
N GLN A 320 18.16 5.79 1.15
CA GLN A 320 18.21 7.18 0.68
C GLN A 320 19.30 7.99 1.39
N LYS A 321 19.56 7.72 2.67
CA LYS A 321 20.59 8.40 3.45
C LYS A 321 22.01 7.85 3.23
N ASN A 322 22.19 6.87 2.34
CA ASN A 322 23.46 6.15 2.13
C ASN A 322 24.09 5.65 3.43
N GLN A 323 23.27 5.34 4.44
CA GLN A 323 23.77 4.81 5.71
C GLN A 323 24.15 3.35 5.53
N GLU A 324 25.28 2.92 6.10
CA GLU A 324 25.65 1.50 6.08
C GLU A 324 24.55 0.70 6.79
N ILE A 325 23.88 -0.23 6.09
CA ILE A 325 22.80 -1.06 6.66
C ILE A 325 23.26 -1.77 7.96
N LYS A 326 24.55 -2.03 8.11
CA LYS A 326 25.14 -2.64 9.31
C LYS A 326 25.08 -1.76 10.55
N SER A 327 24.97 -0.44 10.42
CA SER A 327 24.87 0.48 11.56
C SER A 327 23.48 0.50 12.18
N ASN A 328 22.46 -0.08 11.52
CA ASN A 328 21.10 -0.25 12.04
C ASN A 328 20.56 0.99 12.76
N PRO A 329 20.61 2.19 12.14
CA PRO A 329 20.30 3.42 12.83
C PRO A 329 18.82 3.42 13.23
N LEU A 330 18.53 4.00 14.39
CA LEU A 330 17.17 4.16 14.89
C LEU A 330 16.41 5.18 14.02
N LEU A 331 15.29 4.76 13.45
CA LEU A 331 14.34 5.64 12.76
C LEU A 331 13.28 6.12 13.75
N VAL A 332 13.05 7.42 13.83
CA VAL A 332 11.87 7.98 14.50
C VAL A 332 10.77 8.17 13.45
N LEU A 333 9.74 7.33 13.46
CA LEU A 333 8.64 7.43 12.50
C LEU A 333 7.43 8.06 13.14
N VAL A 334 7.09 9.28 12.74
CA VAL A 334 5.87 9.97 13.17
C VAL A 334 4.78 9.76 12.13
N LEU A 335 3.63 9.25 12.56
CA LEU A 335 2.48 8.99 11.70
C LEU A 335 1.27 9.81 12.17
N GLY A 336 0.95 10.88 11.45
CA GLY A 336 -0.32 11.58 11.60
C GLY A 336 -1.45 10.80 10.91
N ILE A 337 -2.55 10.55 11.60
CA ILE A 337 -3.74 9.87 11.06
C ILE A 337 -4.93 10.79 11.24
N ASP A 338 -5.29 11.53 10.20
CA ASP A 338 -6.37 12.51 10.23
C ASP A 338 -7.73 11.92 9.87
N ASP A 339 -8.79 12.60 10.29
CA ASP A 339 -10.19 12.24 10.07
C ASP A 339 -10.53 10.76 10.37
N LEU A 340 -9.84 10.17 11.35
CA LEU A 340 -9.99 8.74 11.67
C LEU A 340 -11.41 8.39 12.14
N ASN A 341 -12.17 9.37 12.65
CA ASN A 341 -13.57 9.19 13.00
C ASN A 341 -14.42 8.71 11.81
N GLN A 342 -14.05 9.01 10.55
CA GLN A 342 -14.79 8.52 9.39
C GLN A 342 -14.75 6.99 9.27
N LEU A 343 -13.65 6.35 9.67
CA LEU A 343 -13.59 4.89 9.76
C LEU A 343 -14.46 4.35 10.89
N HIS A 344 -14.53 5.05 12.01
CA HIS A 344 -15.44 4.69 13.11
C HIS A 344 -16.90 4.77 12.67
N ASP A 345 -17.28 5.86 11.99
CA ASP A 345 -18.64 6.11 11.53
C ASP A 345 -19.06 5.09 10.46
N ASN A 346 -18.13 4.69 9.58
CA ASN A 346 -18.36 3.61 8.62
C ASN A 346 -18.44 2.24 9.31
N ASN A 347 -17.46 1.92 10.17
CA ASN A 347 -17.40 0.62 10.85
C ASN A 347 -16.66 0.69 12.20
N PRO A 348 -17.39 0.73 13.34
CA PRO A 348 -16.79 0.83 14.66
C PRO A 348 -15.88 -0.35 15.02
N LYS A 349 -16.14 -1.56 14.48
CA LYS A 349 -15.32 -2.75 14.73
C LYS A 349 -13.97 -2.66 13.99
N ALA A 350 -13.99 -2.18 12.75
CA ALA A 350 -12.78 -1.93 11.97
C ALA A 350 -11.90 -0.88 12.67
N PHE A 351 -12.50 0.23 13.12
CA PHE A 351 -11.81 1.24 13.93
C PHE A 351 -11.14 0.64 15.18
N ARG A 352 -11.87 -0.15 15.99
CA ARG A 352 -11.30 -0.79 17.19
C ARG A 352 -10.14 -1.72 16.85
N THR A 353 -10.27 -2.48 15.76
CA THR A 353 -9.21 -3.37 15.27
C THR A 353 -7.96 -2.58 14.92
N LEU A 354 -8.12 -1.43 14.25
CA LEU A 354 -7.01 -0.55 13.91
C LEU A 354 -6.34 0.05 15.14
N ILE A 355 -7.10 0.55 16.12
CA ILE A 355 -6.55 1.08 17.38
C ILE A 355 -5.72 0.02 18.11
N ASN A 356 -6.21 -1.22 18.15
CA ASN A 356 -5.47 -2.33 18.74
C ASN A 356 -4.20 -2.66 17.96
N GLY A 357 -4.23 -2.63 16.62
CA GLY A 357 -3.06 -2.84 15.77
C GLY A 357 -1.99 -1.75 16.00
N ILE A 358 -2.40 -0.47 16.02
CA ILE A 358 -1.52 0.66 16.32
C ILE A 358 -0.88 0.49 17.71
N GLY A 359 -1.69 0.20 18.74
CA GLY A 359 -1.20 -0.02 20.09
C GLY A 359 -0.23 -1.21 20.19
N GLY A 360 -0.51 -2.28 19.45
CA GLY A 360 0.37 -3.45 19.34
C GLY A 360 1.74 -3.10 18.77
N VAL A 361 1.77 -2.33 17.68
CA VAL A 361 3.03 -1.83 17.09
C VAL A 361 3.76 -0.86 18.01
N MET A 362 3.06 -0.05 18.81
CA MET A 362 3.73 0.81 19.80
C MET A 362 4.39 0.02 20.92
N CYS A 363 3.76 -1.07 21.38
CA CYS A 363 4.31 -1.93 22.43
C CYS A 363 5.41 -2.87 21.93
N SER A 364 5.36 -3.23 20.64
CA SER A 364 6.32 -4.12 20.00
C SER A 364 6.70 -3.55 18.63
N SER A 365 7.39 -2.41 18.67
CA SER A 365 7.80 -1.74 17.43
C SER A 365 8.78 -2.61 16.65
N PRO A 366 8.78 -2.54 15.31
CA PRO A 366 9.80 -3.20 14.52
C PRO A 366 11.20 -2.76 14.97
N ALA A 367 12.18 -3.65 14.84
CA ALA A 367 13.55 -3.38 15.26
C ALA A 367 14.08 -2.07 14.65
N ASN A 368 14.78 -1.28 15.46
CA ASN A 368 15.37 0.01 15.09
C ASN A 368 14.35 1.08 14.64
N ILE A 369 13.09 0.96 15.07
CA ILE A 369 12.07 1.96 14.79
C ILE A 369 11.41 2.39 16.08
N TYR A 370 11.39 3.70 16.32
CA TYR A 370 10.57 4.34 17.34
C TYR A 370 9.33 4.95 16.67
N PHE A 371 8.17 4.30 16.86
CA PHE A 371 6.95 4.64 16.15
C PHE A 371 6.04 5.58 16.97
N ILE A 372 5.69 6.75 16.43
CA ILE A 372 4.89 7.78 17.09
C ILE A 372 3.61 8.05 16.28
N PRO A 373 2.51 7.33 16.53
CA PRO A 373 1.23 7.66 15.92
C PRO A 373 0.59 8.87 16.61
N ILE A 374 -0.11 9.71 15.84
CA ILE A 374 -0.91 10.82 16.36
C ILE A 374 -2.26 10.75 15.66
N LEU A 375 -3.31 10.42 16.41
CA LEU A 375 -4.65 10.32 15.86
C LEU A 375 -5.31 11.69 15.87
N ALA A 376 -5.96 12.07 14.78
CA ALA A 376 -6.76 13.27 14.70
C ALA A 376 -8.14 12.94 14.13
N GLY A 377 -9.16 13.63 14.64
CA GLY A 377 -10.52 13.43 14.16
C GLY A 377 -11.53 14.32 14.86
N THR A 378 -12.73 14.35 14.29
CA THR A 378 -13.90 14.98 14.89
C THR A 378 -14.60 13.93 15.75
N ILE A 379 -14.33 13.99 17.05
CA ILE A 379 -14.86 13.03 18.04
C ILE A 379 -15.95 13.75 18.84
N GLU A 380 -17.20 13.36 18.62
CA GLU A 380 -18.33 13.81 19.43
C GLU A 380 -18.51 12.86 20.62
N GLY A 381 -18.49 13.41 21.84
CA GLY A 381 -18.65 12.66 23.08
C GLY A 381 -17.34 12.26 23.78
N PRO A 382 -17.42 11.54 24.92
CA PRO A 382 -16.24 11.13 25.68
C PRO A 382 -15.35 10.17 24.88
N LEU A 383 -14.05 10.46 24.78
CA LEU A 383 -13.03 9.59 24.18
C LEU A 383 -13.09 8.13 24.71
N ASN A 384 -13.55 7.93 25.94
CA ASN A 384 -13.69 6.61 26.55
C ASN A 384 -14.80 5.75 25.91
N GLN A 385 -15.79 6.34 25.24
CA GLN A 385 -16.81 5.58 24.49
C GLN A 385 -16.22 4.95 23.23
N TYR A 386 -15.27 5.63 22.58
CA TYR A 386 -14.50 5.12 21.44
C TYR A 386 -13.50 4.03 21.86
N LYS A 387 -13.21 3.89 23.16
CA LYS A 387 -12.37 2.83 23.74
C LYS A 387 -13.12 1.54 24.10
N SER A 388 -14.45 1.47 24.03
CA SER A 388 -15.20 0.32 24.55
C SER A 388 -14.69 -1.01 23.94
N GLY A 389 -13.98 -1.80 24.74
CA GLY A 389 -13.35 -3.07 24.34
C GLY A 389 -11.85 -3.04 23.99
N SER A 390 -11.17 -1.89 24.05
CA SER A 390 -9.70 -1.79 23.91
C SER A 390 -9.03 -1.52 25.26
N THR A 391 -7.91 -2.20 25.51
CA THR A 391 -7.07 -1.99 26.71
C THR A 391 -6.01 -0.89 26.51
N GLN A 392 -6.00 -0.23 25.34
CA GLN A 392 -4.99 0.77 25.01
C GLN A 392 -5.27 2.10 25.70
N SER A 393 -4.23 2.68 26.31
CA SER A 393 -4.33 4.04 26.86
C SER A 393 -4.33 5.07 25.73
N LEU A 394 -5.21 6.08 25.83
CA LEU A 394 -5.22 7.23 24.91
C LEU A 394 -4.78 8.45 25.70
N LEU A 395 -3.89 9.25 25.11
CA LEU A 395 -3.45 10.54 25.61
C LEU A 395 -4.21 11.65 24.88
N PRO A 396 -5.25 12.26 25.48
CA PRO A 396 -5.90 13.43 24.89
C PRO A 396 -4.91 14.61 24.88
N LEU A 397 -4.69 15.17 23.70
CA LEU A 397 -3.90 16.37 23.53
C LEU A 397 -4.81 17.61 23.58
N PRO A 398 -4.38 18.72 24.21
CA PRO A 398 -5.14 19.96 24.18
C PRO A 398 -5.21 20.46 22.74
N LEU A 399 -6.38 20.95 22.33
CA LEU A 399 -6.57 21.45 20.97
C LEU A 399 -5.94 22.82 20.77
N PRO A 400 -5.29 23.05 19.62
CA PRO A 400 -5.03 24.40 19.13
C PRO A 400 -6.36 25.15 18.97
N LYS A 401 -6.41 26.46 19.29
CA LYS A 401 -7.59 27.29 19.06
C LYS A 401 -7.30 28.35 18.00
N TRP A 402 -8.21 28.50 17.05
CA TRP A 402 -8.28 29.70 16.20
C TRP A 402 -9.01 30.79 16.98
N ARG A 403 -8.48 32.01 16.96
CA ARG A 403 -9.29 33.21 17.18
C ARG A 403 -9.47 33.86 15.81
N LEU A 404 -10.73 34.03 15.41
CA LEU A 404 -11.12 34.82 14.25
C LEU A 404 -10.67 36.27 14.42
#